data_AF-A0A9D1AHV0-F1
#
_entry.id   AF-A0A9D1AHV0-F1
#
_cell.length_a   1.000
_cell.length_b   1.000
_cell.length_c   1.000
_cell.angle_alpha   90.00
_cell.angle_beta   90.00
_cell.angle_gamma   90.00
#
_symmetry.space_group_name_H-M   'P 1'
#
loop_
_entity.id
_entity.type
_entity.pdbx_description
1 polymer ?
#
loop_
_entity_poly.entity_id
_entity_poly.type
_entity_poly.pdbx_seq_one_letter_code
_entity_poly.pdbx_strand_id
1 'polypeptide(L)'
;MIDTFITSITELAKTSGFAQLFTMDGLLNLAMIAIACVLLYLAIAKQYEPLLLLPIAFGMLLVNLPLGGVMDPPTTVIRPLTTEIQDSAQYAVIELQDAAGNLLNGFYQDKNASVSGGLLYYLYQGVKLGIYPPLIFLGIGTMTDFGPLIANPKSFLLGAAAQLGIFITFIGAILLGFTGEEAASIGIIGGADGPTAIYTTGMLAPHLLGPIAVAAYSYMALVPVIQPPIMKLLTTKK
;
A
#
# COMPACT_ATOMS: atom_id res chain seq x y z
N MET A 1 -20.85 43.58 9.01
CA MET A 1 -19.44 43.58 8.57
C MET A 1 -18.57 42.78 9.55
N ILE A 2 -18.63 43.06 10.86
CA ILE A 2 -17.96 42.25 11.90
C ILE A 2 -18.54 40.82 11.98
N ASP A 3 -19.87 40.65 11.92
CA ASP A 3 -20.48 39.30 11.98
C ASP A 3 -20.10 38.44 10.78
N THR A 4 -20.03 39.04 9.58
CA THR A 4 -19.57 38.36 8.36
C THR A 4 -18.12 37.91 8.49
N PHE A 5 -17.25 38.77 9.06
CA PHE A 5 -15.85 38.43 9.32
C PHE A 5 -15.69 37.29 10.35
N ILE A 6 -16.43 37.36 11.46
CA ILE A 6 -16.43 36.29 12.48
C ILE A 6 -16.96 34.98 11.91
N THR A 7 -17.97 35.04 11.02
CA THR A 7 -18.49 33.86 10.33
C THR A 7 -17.44 33.25 9.40
N SER A 8 -16.73 34.04 8.60
CA SER A 8 -15.67 33.53 7.71
C SER A 8 -14.49 32.92 8.46
N ILE A 9 -14.06 33.52 9.59
CA ILE A 9 -13.01 32.94 10.45
C ILE A 9 -13.49 31.61 11.05
N THR A 10 -14.76 31.56 11.48
CA THR A 10 -15.35 30.34 12.06
C THR A 10 -15.49 29.23 11.01
N GLU A 11 -15.88 29.56 9.78
CA GLU A 11 -15.92 28.60 8.66
C GLU A 11 -14.53 28.13 8.26
N LEU A 12 -13.55 29.03 8.20
CA LEU A 12 -12.16 28.66 7.91
C LEU A 12 -11.61 27.72 8.98
N ALA A 13 -11.90 27.99 10.26
CA ALA A 13 -11.52 27.11 11.36
C ALA A 13 -12.19 25.73 11.25
N LYS A 14 -13.50 25.67 10.96
CA LYS A 14 -14.25 24.40 10.82
C LYS A 14 -13.88 23.60 9.57
N THR A 15 -13.47 24.27 8.50
CA THR A 15 -13.08 23.64 7.22
C THR A 15 -11.58 23.34 7.17
N SER A 16 -10.80 23.83 8.14
CA SER A 16 -9.37 23.55 8.23
C SER A 16 -9.10 22.06 8.43
N GLY A 17 -7.96 21.59 7.91
CA GLY A 17 -7.49 20.21 8.18
C GLY A 17 -7.34 19.92 9.68
N PHE A 18 -7.09 20.94 10.51
CA PHE A 18 -7.05 20.79 11.96
C PHE A 18 -8.40 20.46 12.57
N ALA A 19 -9.50 21.04 12.09
CA ALA A 19 -10.83 20.68 12.58
C ALA A 19 -11.24 19.27 12.12
N GLN A 20 -10.79 18.84 10.95
CA GLN A 20 -11.04 17.48 10.46
C GLN A 20 -10.25 16.40 11.21
N LEU A 21 -9.16 16.72 11.91
CA LEU A 21 -8.43 15.75 12.74
C LEU A 21 -9.22 15.29 13.97
N PHE A 22 -10.19 16.08 14.43
CA PHE A 22 -10.99 15.77 15.62
C PHE A 22 -12.35 15.13 15.30
N THR A 23 -12.61 14.79 14.03
CA THR A 23 -13.78 13.98 13.64
C THR A 23 -13.48 12.49 13.90
N MET A 24 -14.51 11.63 13.89
CA MET A 24 -14.34 10.18 14.09
C MET A 24 -13.34 9.58 13.09
N ASP A 25 -13.40 9.99 11.82
CA ASP A 25 -12.44 9.57 10.78
C ASP A 25 -11.06 10.21 11.00
N GLY A 26 -11.03 11.44 11.52
CA GLY A 26 -9.79 12.14 11.89
C GLY A 26 -8.99 11.44 13.00
N LEU A 27 -9.66 10.81 13.96
CA LEU A 27 -8.99 10.05 15.03
C LEU A 27 -8.24 8.82 14.50
N LEU A 28 -8.81 8.12 13.51
CA LEU A 28 -8.14 7.00 12.83
C LEU A 28 -6.90 7.50 12.07
N ASN A 29 -7.04 8.61 11.34
CA ASN A 29 -5.92 9.24 10.64
C ASN A 29 -4.83 9.68 11.63
N LEU A 30 -5.20 10.23 12.78
CA LEU A 30 -4.26 10.62 13.83
C LEU A 30 -3.53 9.41 14.43
N ALA A 31 -4.23 8.29 14.64
CA ALA A 31 -3.60 7.03 15.06
C ALA A 31 -2.59 6.54 14.01
N MET A 32 -2.92 6.59 12.72
CA MET A 32 -2.01 6.23 11.63
C MET A 32 -0.81 7.17 11.52
N ILE A 33 -1.00 8.47 11.75
CA ILE A 33 0.10 9.45 11.84
C ILE A 33 1.02 9.11 13.02
N ALA A 34 0.46 8.75 14.17
CA ALA A 34 1.26 8.33 15.33
C ALA A 34 2.08 7.07 15.02
N ILE A 35 1.48 6.08 14.35
CA ILE A 35 2.18 4.87 13.89
C ILE A 35 3.29 5.24 12.89
N ALA A 36 3.00 6.11 11.91
CA ALA A 36 3.99 6.58 10.95
C ALA A 36 5.20 7.25 11.64
N CYS A 37 4.96 8.07 12.66
CA CYS A 37 6.03 8.67 13.47
C CYS A 37 6.87 7.61 14.23
N VAL A 38 6.24 6.57 14.76
CA VAL A 38 6.95 5.45 15.40
C VAL A 38 7.81 4.71 14.37
N LEU A 39 7.28 4.43 13.19
CA LEU A 39 8.03 3.75 12.12
C LEU A 39 9.19 4.62 11.60
N LEU A 40 9.00 5.93 11.44
CA LEU A 40 10.07 6.89 11.14
C LEU A 40 11.16 6.86 12.21
N TYR A 41 10.78 6.84 13.49
CA TYR A 41 11.74 6.75 14.60
C TYR A 41 12.54 5.44 14.54
N LEU A 42 11.88 4.30 14.29
CA LEU A 42 12.57 3.01 14.16
C LEU A 42 13.53 2.99 12.96
N ALA A 43 13.11 3.54 11.81
CA ALA A 43 13.95 3.63 10.63
C ALA A 43 15.20 4.51 10.85
N ILE A 44 15.05 5.67 11.52
CA ILE A 44 16.14 6.65 11.68
C ILE A 44 17.01 6.35 12.91
N ALA A 45 16.40 6.23 14.08
CA ALA A 45 17.14 6.11 15.35
C ALA A 45 17.66 4.69 15.58
N LYS A 46 16.92 3.67 15.13
CA LYS A 46 17.31 2.26 15.27
C LYS A 46 17.86 1.64 14.00
N GLN A 47 17.85 2.36 12.88
CA GLN A 47 18.37 1.89 11.59
C GLN A 47 17.71 0.57 11.14
N TYR A 48 16.41 0.43 11.44
CA TYR A 48 15.60 -0.70 11.01
C TYR A 48 15.21 -0.51 9.54
N GLU A 49 15.83 -1.31 8.66
CA GLU A 49 15.67 -1.27 7.20
C GLU A 49 15.42 0.14 6.63
N PRO A 50 16.37 1.08 6.87
CA PRO A 50 16.13 2.50 6.65
C PRO A 50 15.83 2.82 5.17
N LEU A 51 16.29 1.99 4.24
CA LEU A 51 16.06 2.17 2.81
C LEU A 51 14.59 2.00 2.40
N LEU A 52 13.83 1.15 3.09
CA LEU A 52 12.44 0.81 2.73
C LEU A 52 11.44 1.29 3.78
N LEU A 53 11.76 1.13 5.06
CA LEU A 53 10.85 1.52 6.15
C LEU A 53 10.65 3.04 6.21
N LEU A 54 11.69 3.84 5.91
CA LEU A 54 11.59 5.30 5.92
C LEU A 54 10.64 5.83 4.83
N PRO A 55 10.79 5.48 3.53
CA PRO A 55 9.81 5.86 2.51
C PRO A 55 8.38 5.39 2.81
N ILE A 56 8.21 4.18 3.35
CA ILE A 56 6.89 3.64 3.70
C ILE A 56 6.25 4.48 4.81
N ALA A 57 6.99 4.75 5.88
CA ALA A 57 6.49 5.55 7.00
C ALA A 57 6.19 6.99 6.56
N PHE A 58 7.00 7.57 5.67
CA PHE A 58 6.73 8.89 5.09
C PHE A 58 5.49 8.88 4.18
N GLY A 59 5.31 7.86 3.34
CA GLY A 59 4.10 7.69 2.53
C GLY A 59 2.84 7.54 3.40
N MET A 60 2.92 6.74 4.46
CA MET A 60 1.85 6.58 5.45
C MET A 60 1.50 7.92 6.10
N LEU A 61 2.50 8.73 6.46
CA LEU A 61 2.28 10.07 6.99
C LEU A 61 1.50 10.94 6.00
N LEU A 62 1.92 11.00 4.73
CA LEU A 62 1.32 11.87 3.72
C LEU A 62 -0.12 11.48 3.35
N VAL A 63 -0.41 10.18 3.23
CA VAL A 63 -1.77 9.70 2.87
C VAL A 63 -2.78 9.93 3.99
N ASN A 64 -2.34 9.97 5.25
CA ASN A 64 -3.22 10.17 6.40
C ASN A 64 -3.35 11.65 6.81
N LEU A 65 -2.75 12.60 6.08
CA LEU A 65 -2.99 14.02 6.32
C LEU A 65 -4.43 14.42 5.92
N PRO A 66 -5.17 15.15 6.77
CA PRO A 66 -6.52 15.60 6.46
C PRO A 66 -6.51 16.51 5.21
N LEU A 67 -7.52 16.37 4.35
CA LEU A 67 -7.65 17.10 3.07
C LEU A 67 -6.49 16.87 2.08
N GLY A 68 -5.67 15.83 2.26
CA GLY A 68 -4.50 15.62 1.42
C GLY A 68 -4.82 15.28 -0.03
N GLY A 69 -5.85 14.47 -0.29
CA GLY A 69 -6.25 14.02 -1.64
C GLY A 69 -5.13 13.39 -2.48
N VAL A 70 -3.98 13.10 -1.87
CA VAL A 70 -2.74 12.71 -2.55
C VAL A 70 -2.82 11.33 -3.18
N MET A 71 -3.80 10.52 -2.75
CA MET A 71 -4.07 9.18 -3.24
C MET A 71 -5.40 9.07 -4.01
N ASP A 72 -6.08 10.19 -4.26
CA ASP A 72 -7.39 10.18 -4.90
C ASP A 72 -7.29 9.69 -6.35
N PRO A 73 -8.16 8.76 -6.78
CA PRO A 73 -8.20 8.35 -8.18
C PRO A 73 -8.70 9.50 -9.06
N PRO A 74 -8.29 9.55 -10.35
CA PRO A 74 -8.80 10.53 -11.27
C PRO A 74 -10.31 10.30 -11.48
N THR A 75 -11.12 11.34 -11.23
CA THR A 75 -12.57 11.27 -11.45
C THR A 75 -12.93 11.89 -12.77
N THR A 76 -13.71 11.16 -13.58
CA THR A 76 -14.25 11.65 -14.84
C THR A 76 -15.71 12.00 -14.64
N VAL A 77 -16.09 13.22 -15.02
CA VAL A 77 -17.48 13.67 -14.91
C VAL A 77 -18.21 13.26 -16.18
N ILE A 78 -19.25 12.47 -16.01
CA ILE A 78 -20.15 12.04 -17.09
C ILE A 78 -21.36 12.98 -17.07
N ARG A 79 -21.67 13.62 -18.20
CA ARG A 79 -22.80 14.56 -18.34
C ARG A 79 -23.82 14.04 -19.36
N PRO A 80 -25.12 14.32 -19.16
CA PRO A 80 -26.13 14.00 -20.16
C PRO A 80 -25.93 14.83 -21.43
N LEU A 81 -26.04 14.17 -22.58
CA LEU A 81 -25.88 14.73 -23.92
C LEU A 81 -27.05 15.67 -24.21
N THR A 82 -26.80 16.98 -24.14
CA THR A 82 -27.74 18.01 -24.61
C THR A 82 -27.53 18.25 -26.11
N THR A 83 -28.58 18.70 -26.80
CA THR A 83 -28.61 18.90 -28.26
C THR A 83 -27.53 19.85 -28.82
N GLU A 84 -26.88 20.64 -27.96
CA GLU A 84 -25.82 21.58 -28.33
C GLU A 84 -24.41 20.93 -28.42
N ILE A 85 -24.23 19.73 -27.86
CA ILE A 85 -22.90 19.15 -27.62
C ILE A 85 -22.56 18.03 -28.61
N GLN A 86 -23.53 17.55 -29.40
CA GLN A 86 -23.34 16.49 -30.41
C GLN A 86 -22.31 16.82 -31.51
N ASP A 87 -22.01 18.10 -31.74
CA ASP A 87 -21.18 18.55 -32.87
C ASP A 87 -19.77 19.01 -32.49
N SER A 88 -19.34 18.73 -31.25
CA SER A 88 -17.96 19.02 -30.84
C SER A 88 -17.14 17.72 -30.82
N ALA A 89 -16.10 17.63 -31.67
CA ALA A 89 -15.15 16.50 -31.75
C ALA A 89 -14.34 16.22 -30.45
N GLN A 90 -14.75 16.79 -29.33
CA GLN A 90 -14.01 16.85 -28.06
C GLN A 90 -14.62 16.00 -26.94
N TYR A 91 -15.80 15.41 -27.16
CA TYR A 91 -16.50 14.60 -26.17
C TYR A 91 -16.59 13.13 -26.61
N ALA A 92 -16.11 12.22 -25.77
CA ALA A 92 -16.28 10.78 -25.99
C ALA A 92 -17.68 10.37 -25.51
N VAL A 93 -18.54 9.93 -26.42
CA VAL A 93 -19.85 9.38 -26.08
C VAL A 93 -19.63 8.04 -25.38
N ILE A 94 -20.21 7.87 -24.19
CA ILE A 94 -20.16 6.62 -23.45
C ILE A 94 -21.50 5.91 -23.64
N GLU A 95 -21.48 4.69 -24.18
CA GLU A 95 -22.65 3.81 -24.24
C GLU A 95 -22.82 3.14 -22.87
N LEU A 96 -23.73 3.66 -22.05
CA LEU A 96 -24.11 3.02 -20.79
C LEU A 96 -25.27 2.07 -21.06
N GLN A 97 -25.25 0.87 -20.48
CA GLN A 97 -26.30 -0.14 -20.65
C GLN A 97 -27.01 -0.33 -19.31
N ASP A 98 -28.35 -0.30 -19.31
CA ASP A 98 -29.13 -0.57 -18.10
C ASP A 98 -29.04 -2.06 -17.69
N ALA A 99 -29.52 -2.38 -16.48
CA ALA A 99 -29.56 -3.77 -15.99
C ALA A 99 -30.47 -4.71 -16.81
N ALA A 100 -31.28 -4.18 -17.73
CA ALA A 100 -32.14 -4.89 -18.67
C ALA A 100 -31.53 -4.98 -20.08
N GLY A 101 -30.30 -4.51 -20.29
CA GLY A 101 -29.61 -4.57 -21.59
C GLY A 101 -29.96 -3.44 -22.56
N ASN A 102 -30.75 -2.43 -22.17
CA ASN A 102 -31.09 -1.31 -23.03
C ASN A 102 -29.96 -0.28 -23.06
N LEU A 103 -29.62 0.20 -24.25
CA LEU A 103 -28.61 1.23 -24.45
C LEU A 103 -29.17 2.59 -23.98
N LEU A 104 -28.63 3.10 -22.88
CA LEU A 104 -28.83 4.46 -22.39
C LEU A 104 -27.93 5.39 -23.21
N ASN A 105 -28.35 5.66 -24.45
CA ASN A 105 -27.71 6.64 -25.30
C ASN A 105 -27.97 8.05 -24.74
N GLY A 106 -26.90 8.83 -24.59
CA GLY A 106 -27.02 10.23 -24.18
C GLY A 106 -26.15 10.62 -22.99
N PHE A 107 -24.98 10.02 -22.81
CA PHE A 107 -23.98 10.49 -21.86
C PHE A 107 -22.64 10.70 -22.55
N TYR A 108 -21.94 11.78 -22.20
CA TYR A 108 -20.60 12.04 -22.69
C TYR A 108 -19.62 12.27 -21.54
N GLN A 109 -18.37 11.89 -21.76
CA GLN A 109 -17.29 12.17 -20.83
C GLN A 109 -16.80 13.60 -21.05
N ASP A 110 -16.99 14.46 -20.05
CA ASP A 110 -16.44 15.80 -20.06
C ASP A 110 -14.96 15.74 -19.65
N LYS A 111 -14.08 15.82 -20.65
CA LYS A 111 -12.63 15.86 -20.43
C LYS A 111 -12.17 17.12 -19.70
N ASN A 112 -12.92 18.22 -19.78
CA ASN A 112 -12.58 19.49 -19.12
C ASN A 112 -13.00 19.52 -17.64
N ALA A 113 -13.96 18.69 -17.25
CA ALA A 113 -14.38 18.52 -15.86
C ALA A 113 -13.69 17.33 -15.16
N SER A 114 -12.73 16.68 -15.82
CA SER A 114 -11.97 15.58 -15.22
C SER A 114 -10.96 16.13 -14.21
N VAL A 115 -11.07 15.70 -12.95
CA VAL A 115 -10.14 16.07 -11.89
C VAL A 115 -8.95 15.12 -11.95
N SER A 116 -7.74 15.69 -12.07
CA SER A 116 -6.50 14.90 -12.04
C SER A 116 -6.39 14.16 -10.70
N GLY A 117 -5.96 12.90 -10.75
CA GLY A 117 -5.70 12.13 -9.53
C GLY A 117 -4.53 12.69 -8.73
N GLY A 118 -4.39 12.23 -7.49
CA GLY A 118 -3.29 12.60 -6.61
C GLY A 118 -1.93 12.06 -7.08
N LEU A 119 -0.83 12.71 -6.69
CA LEU A 119 0.52 12.30 -7.08
C LEU A 119 0.86 10.85 -6.63
N LEU A 120 0.53 10.50 -5.38
CA LEU A 120 0.81 9.17 -4.84
C LEU A 120 -0.05 8.09 -5.53
N TYR A 121 -1.24 8.45 -6.03
CA TYR A 121 -2.05 7.53 -6.83
C TYR A 121 -1.32 7.08 -8.10
N TYR A 122 -0.69 8.02 -8.82
CA TYR A 122 0.07 7.70 -10.03
C TYR A 122 1.34 6.90 -9.72
N LEU A 123 2.04 7.22 -8.63
CA LEU A 123 3.19 6.43 -8.19
C LEU A 123 2.77 5.00 -7.83
N TYR A 124 1.63 4.84 -7.15
CA TYR A 124 1.11 3.52 -6.79
C TYR A 124 0.73 2.65 -7.98
N GLN A 125 0.42 3.24 -9.15
CA GLN A 125 0.18 2.44 -10.36
C GLN A 125 1.38 1.56 -10.72
N GLY A 126 2.62 1.97 -10.41
CA GLY A 126 3.78 1.12 -10.63
C GLY A 126 3.76 -0.18 -9.80
N VAL A 127 3.14 -0.17 -8.61
CA VAL A 127 2.90 -1.37 -7.81
C VAL A 127 1.71 -2.15 -8.36
N LYS A 128 0.60 -1.47 -8.67
CA LYS A 128 -0.63 -2.10 -9.18
C LYS A 128 -0.43 -2.79 -10.54
N LEU A 129 0.38 -2.20 -11.40
CA LEU A 129 0.77 -2.76 -12.71
C LEU A 129 1.89 -3.80 -12.59
N GLY A 130 2.41 -4.04 -11.38
CA GLY A 130 3.47 -5.03 -11.14
C GLY A 130 4.83 -4.65 -11.74
N ILE A 131 5.11 -3.35 -11.92
CA ILE A 131 6.36 -2.86 -12.53
C ILE A 131 7.47 -2.75 -11.47
N TYR A 132 7.18 -2.18 -10.31
CA TYR A 132 8.21 -1.91 -9.30
C TYR A 132 8.78 -3.17 -8.64
N PRO A 133 7.98 -4.17 -8.21
CA PRO A 133 8.54 -5.34 -7.55
C PRO A 133 9.54 -6.14 -8.42
N PRO A 134 9.26 -6.45 -9.70
CA PRO A 134 10.22 -7.12 -10.57
C PRO A 134 11.50 -6.32 -10.82
N LEU A 135 11.41 -4.98 -10.90
CA LEU A 135 12.61 -4.14 -11.05
C LEU A 135 13.49 -4.16 -9.80
N ILE A 136 12.88 -4.16 -8.61
CA ILE A 136 13.61 -4.35 -7.36
C ILE A 136 14.28 -5.73 -7.33
N PHE A 137 13.57 -6.78 -7.76
CA PHE A 137 14.13 -8.13 -7.85
C PHE A 137 15.28 -8.25 -8.84
N LEU A 138 15.19 -7.60 -9.99
CA LEU A 138 16.28 -7.54 -10.95
C LEU A 138 17.52 -6.93 -10.28
N GLY A 139 17.36 -5.82 -9.56
CA GLY A 139 18.45 -5.18 -8.80
C GLY A 139 19.06 -6.12 -7.76
N ILE A 140 18.24 -6.73 -6.90
CA ILE A 140 18.70 -7.70 -5.89
C ILE A 140 19.46 -8.86 -6.56
N GLY A 141 18.93 -9.39 -7.66
CA GLY A 141 19.55 -10.46 -8.43
C GLY A 141 20.93 -10.09 -8.97
N THR A 142 21.11 -8.86 -9.47
CA THR A 142 22.43 -8.38 -9.95
C THR A 142 23.46 -8.20 -8.85
N MET A 143 23.02 -7.99 -7.60
CA MET A 143 23.90 -7.83 -6.44
C MET A 143 24.17 -9.14 -5.69
N THR A 144 23.48 -10.23 -6.03
CA THR A 144 23.57 -11.50 -5.30
C THR A 144 24.78 -12.31 -5.75
N ASP A 145 25.69 -12.61 -4.81
CA ASP A 145 26.83 -13.50 -5.06
C ASP A 145 26.42 -14.98 -4.88
N PHE A 146 26.52 -15.75 -5.96
CA PHE A 146 26.23 -17.17 -5.97
C PHE A 146 27.44 -18.06 -5.62
N GLY A 147 28.64 -17.50 -5.49
CA GLY A 147 29.87 -18.24 -5.16
C GLY A 147 29.72 -19.15 -3.93
N PRO A 148 29.21 -18.66 -2.79
CA PRO A 148 28.97 -19.49 -1.60
C PRO A 148 27.95 -20.63 -1.81
N LEU A 149 26.91 -20.38 -2.62
CA LEU A 149 25.88 -21.39 -2.91
C LEU A 149 26.42 -22.49 -3.82
N ILE A 150 27.21 -22.13 -4.84
CA ILE A 150 27.84 -23.07 -5.77
C ILE A 150 28.92 -23.90 -5.06
N ALA A 151 29.68 -23.28 -4.16
CA ALA A 151 30.73 -23.96 -3.39
C ALA A 151 30.18 -25.04 -2.44
N ASN A 152 28.97 -24.84 -1.88
CA ASN A 152 28.30 -25.84 -1.07
C ASN A 152 26.82 -25.98 -1.43
N PRO A 153 26.47 -26.82 -2.43
CA PRO A 153 25.11 -26.99 -2.90
C PRO A 153 24.14 -27.50 -1.83
N LYS A 154 24.63 -28.15 -0.76
CA LYS A 154 23.78 -28.60 0.34
C LYS A 154 23.11 -27.43 1.07
N SER A 155 23.68 -26.22 1.02
CA SER A 155 23.08 -25.00 1.55
C SER A 155 21.75 -24.66 0.86
N PHE A 156 21.53 -25.11 -0.38
CA PHE A 156 20.23 -24.98 -1.05
C PHE A 156 19.11 -25.67 -0.27
N LEU A 157 19.38 -26.84 0.32
CA LEU A 157 18.40 -27.57 1.12
C LEU A 157 18.03 -26.82 2.41
N LEU A 158 18.98 -26.08 2.99
CA LEU A 158 18.72 -25.22 4.14
C LEU A 158 17.77 -24.07 3.76
N GLY A 159 17.96 -23.49 2.56
CA GLY A 159 17.04 -22.50 2.00
C GLY A 159 15.64 -23.06 1.78
N ALA A 160 15.53 -24.29 1.26
CA ALA A 160 14.23 -24.96 1.09
C ALA A 160 13.52 -25.18 2.45
N ALA A 161 14.25 -25.59 3.48
CA ALA A 161 13.70 -25.76 4.82
C ALA A 161 13.28 -24.41 5.45
N ALA A 162 14.00 -23.32 5.18
CA ALA A 162 13.65 -21.99 5.67
C ALA A 162 12.27 -21.53 5.18
N GLN A 163 11.85 -21.95 3.98
CA GLN A 163 10.53 -21.63 3.41
C GLN A 163 9.37 -22.34 4.12
N LEU A 164 9.62 -23.30 5.02
CA LEU A 164 8.56 -23.91 5.85
C LEU A 164 7.82 -22.87 6.71
N GLY A 165 8.48 -21.76 7.04
CA GLY A 165 7.86 -20.63 7.74
C GLY A 165 6.63 -20.06 7.01
N ILE A 166 6.65 -20.05 5.67
CA ILE A 166 5.50 -19.60 4.86
C ILE A 166 4.29 -20.51 5.10
N PHE A 167 4.48 -21.83 5.01
CA PHE A 167 3.40 -22.79 5.16
C PHE A 167 2.83 -22.80 6.58
N ILE A 168 3.68 -22.69 7.59
CA ILE A 168 3.24 -22.61 9.00
C ILE A 168 2.39 -21.35 9.21
N THR A 169 2.85 -20.21 8.68
CA THR A 169 2.11 -18.94 8.78
C THR A 169 0.80 -18.98 8.01
N PHE A 170 0.79 -19.58 6.82
CA PHE A 170 -0.42 -19.81 6.02
C PHE A 170 -1.46 -20.63 6.77
N ILE A 171 -1.06 -21.79 7.31
CA ILE A 171 -1.95 -22.66 8.10
C ILE A 171 -2.48 -21.90 9.33
N GLY A 172 -1.62 -21.16 10.02
CA GLY A 172 -2.02 -20.31 11.15
C GLY A 172 -3.07 -19.28 10.76
N ALA A 173 -2.91 -18.60 9.62
CA ALA A 173 -3.87 -17.62 9.14
C ALA A 173 -5.23 -18.27 8.76
N ILE A 174 -5.22 -19.43 8.12
CA ILE A 174 -6.45 -20.20 7.85
C ILE A 174 -7.16 -20.57 9.15
N LEU A 175 -6.43 -21.02 10.18
CA LEU A 175 -7.01 -21.37 11.49
C LEU A 175 -7.60 -20.15 12.21
N LEU A 176 -7.08 -18.95 11.96
CA LEU A 176 -7.62 -17.69 12.47
C LEU A 176 -8.84 -17.17 11.68
N GLY A 177 -9.24 -17.86 10.61
CA GLY A 177 -10.44 -17.55 9.83
C GLY A 177 -10.22 -16.65 8.61
N PHE A 178 -8.96 -16.41 8.19
CA PHE A 178 -8.68 -15.69 6.95
C PHE A 178 -9.02 -16.53 5.71
N THR A 179 -9.37 -15.87 4.60
CA THR A 179 -9.58 -16.56 3.32
C THR A 179 -8.27 -17.14 2.76
N GLY A 180 -8.36 -18.04 1.78
CA GLY A 180 -7.16 -18.64 1.16
C GLY A 180 -6.20 -17.61 0.56
N GLU A 181 -6.74 -16.55 -0.06
CA GLU A 181 -5.96 -15.48 -0.71
C GLU A 181 -5.30 -14.55 0.32
N GLU A 182 -6.03 -14.21 1.39
CA GLU A 182 -5.50 -13.42 2.50
C GLU A 182 -4.45 -14.20 3.29
N ALA A 183 -4.72 -15.47 3.59
CA ALA A 183 -3.79 -16.35 4.27
C ALA A 183 -2.52 -16.58 3.44
N ALA A 184 -2.62 -16.68 2.11
CA ALA A 184 -1.47 -16.75 1.22
C ALA A 184 -0.63 -15.47 1.31
N SER A 185 -1.28 -14.30 1.26
CA SER A 185 -0.62 -13.00 1.38
C SER A 185 0.10 -12.83 2.73
N ILE A 186 -0.55 -13.23 3.83
CA ILE A 186 0.04 -13.23 5.18
C ILE A 186 1.18 -14.25 5.27
N GLY A 187 1.00 -15.43 4.68
CA GLY A 187 1.98 -16.52 4.69
C GLY A 187 3.32 -16.12 4.10
N ILE A 188 3.34 -15.35 3.01
CA ILE A 188 4.59 -14.92 2.35
C ILE A 188 5.51 -14.10 3.28
N ILE A 189 4.97 -13.45 4.32
CA ILE A 189 5.80 -12.76 5.33
C ILE A 189 6.83 -13.73 5.95
N GLY A 190 6.46 -14.99 6.14
CA GLY A 190 7.34 -16.04 6.67
C GLY A 190 8.55 -16.37 5.79
N GLY A 191 8.55 -15.94 4.52
CA GLY A 191 9.69 -16.08 3.60
C GLY A 191 10.77 -15.00 3.79
N ALA A 192 10.49 -13.97 4.61
CA ALA A 192 11.39 -12.84 4.85
C ALA A 192 11.88 -12.12 3.58
N ASP A 193 11.02 -12.06 2.55
CA ASP A 193 11.27 -11.35 1.29
C ASP A 193 10.19 -10.27 1.04
N GLY A 194 10.54 -9.02 1.32
CA GLY A 194 9.62 -7.88 1.28
C GLY A 194 9.03 -7.60 -0.11
N PRO A 195 9.85 -7.47 -1.17
CA PRO A 195 9.32 -7.27 -2.51
C PRO A 195 8.38 -8.40 -2.99
N THR A 196 8.62 -9.66 -2.61
CA THR A 196 7.70 -10.78 -2.95
C THR A 196 6.40 -10.63 -2.16
N ALA A 197 6.47 -10.30 -0.87
CA ALA A 197 5.28 -10.05 -0.05
C ALA A 197 4.39 -8.95 -0.63
N ILE A 198 4.98 -7.84 -1.07
CA ILE A 198 4.25 -6.74 -1.73
C ILE A 198 3.64 -7.21 -3.05
N TYR A 199 4.41 -7.91 -3.88
CA TYR A 199 3.95 -8.38 -5.19
C TYR A 199 2.77 -9.35 -5.05
N THR A 200 2.92 -10.39 -4.23
CA THR A 200 1.89 -11.41 -4.03
C THR A 200 0.64 -10.80 -3.39
N THR A 201 0.79 -9.93 -2.39
CA THR A 201 -0.37 -9.26 -1.76
C THR A 201 -1.08 -8.31 -2.72
N GLY A 202 -0.32 -7.60 -3.58
CA GLY A 202 -0.89 -6.75 -4.61
C GLY A 202 -1.72 -7.51 -5.66
N MET A 203 -1.47 -8.81 -5.84
CA MET A 203 -2.24 -9.69 -6.72
C MET A 203 -3.39 -10.40 -6.01
N LEU A 204 -3.18 -10.88 -4.78
CA LEU A 204 -4.12 -11.74 -4.06
C LEU A 204 -5.04 -10.99 -3.10
N ALA A 205 -4.52 -10.06 -2.30
CA ALA A 205 -5.29 -9.33 -1.27
C ALA A 205 -4.86 -7.85 -1.20
N PRO A 206 -5.21 -7.03 -2.20
CA PRO A 206 -4.74 -5.63 -2.28
C PRO A 206 -5.12 -4.77 -1.07
N HIS A 207 -6.24 -5.08 -0.40
CA HIS A 207 -6.69 -4.39 0.81
C HIS A 207 -5.79 -4.63 2.02
N LEU A 208 -5.03 -5.72 2.05
CA LEU A 208 -4.08 -6.04 3.13
C LEU A 208 -2.65 -5.57 2.84
N LEU A 209 -2.41 -4.92 1.70
CA LEU A 209 -1.07 -4.52 1.27
C LEU A 209 -0.36 -3.62 2.28
N GLY A 210 -1.06 -2.63 2.82
CA GLY A 210 -0.51 -1.72 3.82
C GLY A 210 -0.04 -2.46 5.09
N PRO A 211 -0.95 -3.17 5.79
CA PRO A 211 -0.60 -3.95 6.97
C PRO A 211 0.51 -4.99 6.74
N ILE A 212 0.45 -5.73 5.62
CA ILE A 212 1.44 -6.76 5.30
C ILE A 212 2.80 -6.16 5.00
N ALA A 213 2.89 -5.07 4.23
CA ALA A 213 4.15 -4.41 3.95
C ALA A 213 4.83 -3.88 5.22
N VAL A 214 4.05 -3.24 6.11
CA VAL A 214 4.56 -2.76 7.40
C VAL A 214 5.05 -3.92 8.27
N ALA A 215 4.27 -4.99 8.38
CA ALA A 215 4.64 -6.17 9.14
C ALA A 215 5.90 -6.84 8.58
N ALA A 216 5.98 -7.03 7.26
CA ALA A 216 7.10 -7.68 6.59
C ALA A 216 8.44 -6.97 6.90
N TYR A 217 8.55 -5.68 6.61
CA TYR A 217 9.79 -4.94 6.83
C TYR A 217 10.11 -4.71 8.31
N SER A 218 9.08 -4.52 9.15
CA SER A 218 9.30 -4.42 10.61
C SER A 218 9.88 -5.72 11.17
N TYR A 219 9.34 -6.88 10.77
CA TYR A 219 9.85 -8.17 11.24
C TYR A 219 11.23 -8.52 10.68
N MET A 220 11.53 -8.17 9.44
CA MET A 220 12.89 -8.34 8.87
C MET A 220 13.93 -7.54 9.65
N ALA A 221 13.60 -6.30 10.03
CA ALA A 221 14.47 -5.50 10.89
C ALA A 221 14.64 -6.07 12.32
N LEU A 222 13.66 -6.84 12.81
CA LEU A 222 13.71 -7.51 14.10
C LEU A 222 14.47 -8.84 14.09
N VAL A 223 14.95 -9.31 12.94
CA VAL A 223 15.72 -10.57 12.83
C VAL A 223 16.91 -10.63 13.81
N PRO A 224 17.74 -9.58 13.99
CA PRO A 224 18.83 -9.61 14.97
C PRO A 224 18.38 -9.74 16.42
N VAL A 225 17.11 -9.46 16.73
CA VAL A 225 16.52 -9.63 18.06
C VAL A 225 15.87 -11.00 18.21
N ILE A 226 15.16 -11.47 17.19
CA ILE A 226 14.38 -12.71 17.20
C ILE A 226 15.27 -13.94 17.00
N GLN A 227 16.24 -13.87 16.09
CA GLN A 227 17.04 -15.02 15.67
C GLN A 227 18.00 -15.53 16.77
N PRO A 228 18.78 -14.67 17.49
CA PRO A 228 19.75 -15.18 18.46
C PRO A 228 19.17 -15.95 19.65
N PRO A 229 18.02 -15.56 20.25
CA PRO A 229 17.36 -16.35 21.28
C PRO A 229 16.96 -17.75 20.80
N ILE A 230 16.42 -17.86 19.58
CA ILE A 230 16.01 -19.14 19.00
C ILE A 230 17.22 -20.05 18.79
N MET A 231 18.32 -19.49 18.27
CA MET A 231 19.57 -20.25 18.10
C MET A 231 20.12 -20.76 19.44
N LYS A 232 20.06 -19.93 20.50
CA LYS A 232 20.49 -20.35 21.85
C LYS A 232 19.60 -21.43 22.46
N LEU A 233 18.32 -21.47 22.08
CA LEU A 233 17.35 -22.44 22.58
C LEU A 233 17.47 -23.80 21.88
N LEU A 234 17.64 -23.80 20.55
CA LEU A 234 17.58 -25.01 19.72
C LEU A 234 18.95 -25.59 19.39
N THR A 235 20.00 -24.78 19.36
CA THR A 235 21.35 -25.22 18.96
C THR A 235 22.21 -25.49 20.19
N THR A 236 22.75 -26.70 20.29
CA THR A 236 23.71 -27.06 21.35
C THR A 236 25.07 -26.42 21.11
N LYS A 237 25.89 -26.27 22.15
CA LYS A 237 27.23 -25.65 22.07
C LYS A 237 28.31 -26.52 21.41
N LYS A 238 27.98 -27.73 20.97
CA LYS A 238 28.92 -28.71 20.41
C LYS A 238 28.99 -28.63 18.91
#